data_AF-A0A359KBK3-F1
#
_entry.id   AF-A0A359KBK3-F1
#
_cell.length_a   1.000
_cell.length_b   1.000
_cell.length_c   1.000
_cell.angle_alpha   90.00
_cell.angle_beta   90.00
_cell.angle_gamma   90.00
#
_symmetry.space_group_name_H-M   'P 1'
#
loop_
_entity.id
_entity.type
_entity.pdbx_description
1 polymer ?
#
loop_
_entity_poly.entity_id
_entity_poly.type
_entity_poly.pdbx_seq_one_letter_code
_entity_poly.pdbx_strand_id
1 'polypeptide(L)'
;MKKLFAGVAAAALLAPAAALAHDDHACIDEACTVFELFQTPAAQGGASGWQGTDAPRYGTWGFDLAGRDTSVDPGDSFFRYANGAALDQLTIPSDRTSYGSFALLRELSDNRMKKLVTGLAARTDLAAGSDEQKIADAYRAFIDQARVDQLDAQPLAPYLAAIRAADSHEKIAAYMGQTQGRAGGSFFGTGITIDQKNPTRYAVTTGQSGLGMPNRDYYLDARFADKKQKYQSYIEQTLTNIGWTDPAGSAAAIVALEDRIAEAHWTPIENRNRDKTYNPYSIQTLAAEAPGFDWAGYFNAAGLGAVDRVIVRQNTAMPKMAAIFGETPVATLQAWQAFHTTDDAAPMLSQRFSDAQWAFHSRDLAGQPEQRSREKRAISFAEGALGEAAGRLYVAEYFPAESKAKMEELVANLRTALSHRIDNLTWMGTETKAAAQEKLRKFTVKIGYPNKWRDYSALEIRADDLFGNSQRMGQFQWNYRLSRLDQPVDKDEWGMTPQTVNAYYNSANNEIVFPAAILQPPFFDPDADPAVNYGGIGGVIGHEIGHGFDD
;
A
#
# COMPACT_ATOMS: atom_id res chain seq x y z
N MET A 1 10.55 84.57 5.21
CA MET A 1 9.20 85.09 5.55
C MET A 1 8.34 83.89 5.92
N LYS A 2 7.92 83.74 7.20
CA LYS A 2 6.52 83.89 7.70
C LYS A 2 5.53 82.92 7.00
N LYS A 3 4.68 82.06 7.59
CA LYS A 3 4.17 81.62 8.92
C LYS A 3 3.46 80.25 8.64
N LEU A 4 3.51 79.16 9.42
CA LEU A 4 2.81 78.78 10.66
C LEU A 4 1.27 78.95 10.71
N PHE A 5 0.53 77.81 10.73
CA PHE A 5 -0.69 77.40 11.50
C PHE A 5 -1.04 75.96 11.02
N ALA A 6 -0.97 74.84 11.75
CA ALA A 6 -1.48 74.36 13.06
C ALA A 6 -2.94 73.83 13.06
N GLY A 7 -3.09 72.53 13.38
CA GLY A 7 -4.34 71.80 13.75
C GLY A 7 -4.86 70.87 12.64
N VAL A 8 -5.22 69.59 12.83
CA VAL A 8 -5.55 68.76 14.00
C VAL A 8 -5.24 67.28 13.68
N ALA A 9 -4.95 66.51 14.73
CA ALA A 9 -4.51 65.13 14.75
C ALA A 9 -5.48 64.09 14.16
N ALA A 10 -4.91 63.08 13.51
CA ALA A 10 -5.33 61.69 13.61
C ALA A 10 -4.07 60.81 13.50
N ALA A 11 -3.72 60.15 14.61
CA ALA A 11 -2.58 59.24 14.67
C ALA A 11 -2.92 57.98 13.87
N ALA A 12 -2.32 57.83 12.69
CA ALA A 12 -2.20 56.55 12.00
C ALA A 12 -0.72 56.18 12.01
N LEU A 13 -0.36 55.25 12.89
CA LEU A 13 0.95 54.61 12.90
C LEU A 13 1.13 53.85 11.58
N LEU A 14 2.02 54.36 10.73
CA LEU A 14 2.67 53.61 9.67
C LEU A 14 3.61 52.59 10.31
N ALA A 15 3.18 51.34 10.39
CA ALA A 15 4.09 50.21 10.40
C ALA A 15 4.19 49.67 8.97
N PRO A 16 5.38 49.36 8.43
CA PRO A 16 5.48 48.55 7.24
C PRO A 16 4.90 47.18 7.58
N ALA A 17 3.73 46.85 7.04
CA ALA A 17 3.22 45.49 7.05
C ALA A 17 4.23 44.65 6.26
N ALA A 18 5.08 43.93 7.00
CA ALA A 18 5.82 42.82 6.44
C ALA A 18 4.80 41.89 5.79
N ALA A 19 4.97 41.63 4.49
CA ALA A 19 4.30 40.54 3.81
C ALA A 19 4.81 39.24 4.43
N LEU A 20 4.14 38.78 5.49
CA LEU A 20 4.21 37.42 6.00
C LEU A 20 3.01 36.67 5.40
N ALA A 21 3.14 36.29 4.13
CA ALA A 21 2.44 35.13 3.61
C ALA A 21 3.35 33.93 3.88
N HIS A 22 3.32 33.46 5.13
CA HIS A 22 3.80 32.14 5.50
C HIS A 22 2.58 31.23 5.42
N ASP A 23 2.39 30.57 4.27
CA ASP A 23 1.48 29.43 4.17
C ASP A 23 2.18 28.24 4.83
N ASP A 24 1.96 28.08 6.13
CA ASP A 24 2.26 26.87 6.88
C ASP A 24 1.28 25.78 6.45
N HIS A 25 1.59 25.07 5.36
CA HIS A 25 0.96 23.80 5.03
C HIS A 25 1.59 22.70 5.90
N ALA A 26 1.05 22.53 7.11
CA ALA A 26 1.32 21.39 7.98
C ALA A 26 0.27 20.28 7.75
N CYS A 27 0.77 19.05 7.66
CA CYS A 27 0.07 17.75 7.73
C CYS A 27 -0.83 17.35 6.55
N ILE A 28 -0.18 16.81 5.51
CA ILE A 28 -0.73 15.69 4.72
C ILE A 28 -0.07 14.43 5.28
N ASP A 29 -0.71 13.86 6.29
CA ASP A 29 -0.83 12.42 6.56
C ASP A 29 -1.39 12.20 7.98
N GLU A 30 -2.27 11.20 8.07
CA GLU A 30 -3.11 10.86 9.21
C GLU A 30 -2.29 10.40 10.43
N ALA A 31 -2.03 11.30 11.35
CA ALA A 31 -1.89 10.99 12.78
C ALA A 31 -1.79 12.30 13.55
N CYS A 32 -2.77 12.60 14.42
CA CYS A 32 -2.59 13.23 15.75
C CYS A 32 -3.89 13.84 16.30
N THR A 33 -4.48 13.26 17.35
CA THR A 33 -4.52 13.81 18.72
C THR A 33 -5.16 12.81 19.70
N VAL A 34 -4.73 12.85 20.96
CA VAL A 34 -4.84 11.80 22.00
C VAL A 34 -5.66 12.29 23.20
N PHE A 35 -6.52 11.44 23.79
CA PHE A 35 -6.59 11.05 25.24
C PHE A 35 -8.00 10.68 25.78
N GLU A 36 -8.03 9.49 26.42
CA GLU A 36 -8.64 9.06 27.70
C GLU A 36 -10.15 9.19 28.04
N LEU A 37 -10.87 8.05 28.13
CA LEU A 37 -11.25 7.32 29.37
C LEU A 37 -12.48 6.42 29.10
N PHE A 38 -12.38 5.15 29.49
CA PHE A 38 -13.43 4.12 29.35
C PHE A 38 -14.78 4.56 29.93
N GLN A 39 -15.88 4.36 29.16
CA GLN A 39 -17.12 3.70 29.62
C GLN A 39 -17.89 3.13 28.39
N THR A 40 -18.13 1.82 28.37
CA THR A 40 -19.31 1.23 27.70
C THR A 40 -20.38 0.96 28.75
N PRO A 41 -21.69 0.84 28.42
CA PRO A 41 -22.34 1.03 27.11
C PRO A 41 -23.64 1.88 27.16
N ALA A 42 -24.09 2.38 26.00
CA ALA A 42 -25.47 2.23 25.54
C ALA A 42 -25.53 2.47 24.02
N ALA A 43 -26.14 1.53 23.29
CA ALA A 43 -26.51 1.72 21.90
C ALA A 43 -27.56 2.83 21.80
N GLN A 44 -27.31 3.85 20.97
CA GLN A 44 -28.29 4.56 20.14
C GLN A 44 -27.60 5.66 19.30
N GLY A 45 -27.70 5.54 17.97
CA GLY A 45 -27.81 6.72 17.09
C GLY A 45 -26.55 7.35 16.51
N GLY A 46 -25.39 6.69 16.50
CA GLY A 46 -24.28 7.05 15.60
C GLY A 46 -24.32 6.16 14.37
N ALA A 47 -23.98 6.68 13.19
CA ALA A 47 -23.78 5.85 12.00
C ALA A 47 -22.57 4.93 12.23
N SER A 48 -22.80 3.78 12.88
CA SER A 48 -21.90 2.63 12.77
C SER A 48 -21.79 2.29 11.30
N GLY A 49 -20.60 1.96 10.83
CA GLY A 49 -20.32 1.59 9.44
C GLY A 49 -21.29 0.62 8.79
N TRP A 50 -21.20 0.48 7.46
CA TRP A 50 -22.10 -0.39 6.68
C TRP A 50 -22.26 -1.77 7.34
N GLN A 51 -23.49 -2.06 7.76
CA GLN A 51 -23.86 -3.37 8.31
C GLN A 51 -24.48 -4.21 7.19
N GLY A 52 -23.94 -5.40 6.97
CA GLY A 52 -24.47 -6.36 6.00
C GLY A 52 -23.78 -6.36 4.64
N THR A 53 -24.39 -7.05 3.67
CA THR A 53 -23.81 -7.31 2.33
C THR A 53 -24.51 -6.59 1.19
N ASP A 54 -25.61 -5.90 1.47
CA ASP A 54 -26.40 -5.22 0.45
C ASP A 54 -25.89 -3.80 0.27
N ALA A 55 -25.78 -3.36 -0.98
CA ALA A 55 -25.37 -1.99 -1.26
C ALA A 55 -26.48 -1.02 -0.83
N PRO A 56 -26.14 0.11 -0.21
CA PRO A 56 -27.13 1.14 0.06
C PRO A 56 -27.79 1.70 -1.17
N ARG A 57 -28.99 2.24 -0.96
CA ARG A 57 -29.64 3.16 -1.89
C ARG A 57 -29.86 4.49 -1.21
N TYR A 58 -29.39 5.57 -1.85
CA TYR A 58 -29.50 6.92 -1.31
C TYR A 58 -30.68 7.67 -1.92
N GLY A 59 -31.82 7.60 -1.25
CA GLY A 59 -33.06 8.23 -1.71
C GLY A 59 -33.50 7.76 -3.09
N THR A 60 -34.19 8.63 -3.84
CA THR A 60 -34.67 8.32 -5.20
C THR A 60 -33.74 8.78 -6.31
N TRP A 61 -32.71 9.59 -5.99
CA TRP A 61 -31.83 10.20 -6.99
C TRP A 61 -30.34 9.83 -6.81
N GLY A 62 -29.97 9.13 -5.73
CA GLY A 62 -28.62 8.58 -5.54
C GLY A 62 -27.70 9.34 -4.58
N PHE A 63 -28.19 10.34 -3.85
CA PHE A 63 -27.39 11.15 -2.93
C PHE A 63 -28.11 11.42 -1.61
N ASP A 64 -27.35 11.42 -0.52
CA ASP A 64 -27.85 11.72 0.82
C ASP A 64 -27.92 13.23 1.07
N LEU A 65 -29.13 13.80 0.97
CA LEU A 65 -29.36 15.21 1.28
C LEU A 65 -29.39 15.53 2.77
N ALA A 66 -29.60 14.52 3.64
CA ALA A 66 -29.73 14.69 5.08
C ALA A 66 -28.35 14.84 5.76
N GLY A 67 -27.28 14.35 5.14
CA GLY A 67 -25.90 14.52 5.63
C GLY A 67 -25.33 15.94 5.50
N ARG A 68 -26.07 16.88 4.90
CA ARG A 68 -25.65 18.27 4.70
C ARG A 68 -25.83 19.14 5.94
N ASP A 69 -25.02 20.19 6.05
CA ASP A 69 -25.24 21.30 6.99
C ASP A 69 -25.62 22.56 6.21
N THR A 70 -26.91 22.83 6.09
CA THR A 70 -27.42 24.00 5.36
C THR A 70 -27.34 25.31 6.15
N SER A 71 -26.75 25.30 7.35
CA SER A 71 -26.44 26.53 8.09
C SER A 71 -25.13 27.19 7.60
N VAL A 72 -24.28 26.43 6.90
CA VAL A 72 -23.05 26.92 6.26
C VAL A 72 -23.34 27.23 4.79
N ASP A 73 -23.00 28.43 4.34
CA ASP A 73 -23.13 28.76 2.93
C ASP A 73 -22.13 27.95 2.07
N PRO A 74 -22.54 27.41 0.91
CA PRO A 74 -21.67 26.58 0.07
C PRO A 74 -20.43 27.33 -0.45
N GLY A 75 -20.48 28.68 -0.51
CA GLY A 75 -19.34 29.51 -0.89
C GLY A 75 -18.29 29.68 0.22
N ASP A 76 -18.68 29.54 1.49
CA ASP A 76 -17.78 29.65 2.64
C ASP A 76 -17.04 28.33 2.89
N SER A 77 -17.77 27.22 2.85
CA SER A 77 -17.17 25.88 2.89
C SER A 77 -18.10 24.86 2.25
N PHE A 78 -17.82 24.54 0.99
CA PHE A 78 -18.59 23.50 0.29
C PHE A 78 -18.48 22.13 0.98
N PHE A 79 -17.34 21.82 1.61
CA PHE A 79 -17.15 20.57 2.37
C PHE A 79 -18.08 20.49 3.58
N ARG A 80 -18.19 21.56 4.39
CA ARG A 80 -19.12 21.61 5.52
C ARG A 80 -20.57 21.66 5.05
N TYR A 81 -20.90 22.46 4.04
CA TYR A 81 -22.25 22.49 3.49
C TYR A 81 -22.70 21.10 3.01
N ALA A 82 -21.86 20.40 2.24
CA ALA A 82 -22.20 19.11 1.65
C ALA A 82 -22.18 17.94 2.65
N ASN A 83 -21.35 17.99 3.69
CA ASN A 83 -21.12 16.84 4.57
C ASN A 83 -21.30 17.12 6.07
N GLY A 84 -21.64 18.34 6.48
CA GLY A 84 -21.47 18.79 7.87
C GLY A 84 -22.21 17.94 8.89
N ALA A 85 -23.50 17.66 8.67
CA ALA A 85 -24.27 16.82 9.58
C ALA A 85 -23.77 15.37 9.61
N ALA A 86 -23.38 14.81 8.47
CA ALA A 86 -22.80 13.47 8.41
C ALA A 86 -21.42 13.41 9.09
N LEU A 87 -20.59 14.42 8.89
CA LEU A 87 -19.26 14.54 9.46
C LEU A 87 -19.31 14.65 10.99
N ASP A 88 -20.24 15.46 11.52
CA ASP A 88 -20.39 15.64 12.97
C ASP A 88 -20.89 14.36 13.67
N GLN A 89 -21.56 13.47 12.94
CA GLN A 89 -22.04 12.17 13.44
C GLN A 89 -21.05 11.02 13.18
N LEU A 90 -20.03 11.24 12.35
CA LEU A 90 -19.12 10.18 11.92
C LEU A 90 -18.17 9.81 13.06
N THR A 91 -18.21 8.54 13.46
CA THR A 91 -17.26 7.99 14.44
C THR A 91 -16.24 7.14 13.70
N ILE A 92 -14.95 7.43 13.90
CA ILE A 92 -13.86 6.58 13.39
C ILE A 92 -13.82 5.31 14.26
N PRO A 93 -14.02 4.10 13.69
CA PRO A 93 -13.87 2.85 14.44
C PRO A 93 -12.49 2.75 15.09
N SER A 94 -12.42 2.18 16.29
CA SER A 94 -11.18 2.03 17.06
C SER A 94 -10.12 1.20 16.32
N ASP A 95 -10.51 0.35 15.38
CA ASP A 95 -9.60 -0.42 14.54
C ASP A 95 -9.15 0.30 13.25
N ARG A 96 -9.27 1.63 13.19
CA ARG A 96 -8.89 2.48 12.05
C ARG A 96 -8.28 3.81 12.51
N THR A 97 -7.55 4.45 11.60
CA THR A 97 -6.99 5.82 11.77
C THR A 97 -7.82 6.88 11.04
N SER A 98 -8.63 6.45 10.07
CA SER A 98 -9.53 7.31 9.31
C SER A 98 -10.79 6.60 8.88
N TYR A 99 -11.80 7.42 8.58
CA TYR A 99 -13.11 6.94 8.23
C TYR A 99 -13.87 7.96 7.36
N GLY A 100 -14.61 7.45 6.39
CA GLY A 100 -15.27 8.25 5.35
C GLY A 100 -15.76 7.35 4.21
N SER A 101 -16.21 7.94 3.09
CA SER A 101 -16.86 7.22 1.98
C SER A 101 -16.08 6.01 1.46
N PHE A 102 -14.75 6.11 1.33
CA PHE A 102 -13.92 4.97 0.94
C PHE A 102 -13.86 3.87 1.99
N ALA A 103 -13.75 4.22 3.28
CA ALA A 103 -13.71 3.24 4.37
C ALA A 103 -15.07 2.55 4.54
N LEU A 104 -16.15 3.31 4.42
CA LEU A 104 -17.51 2.82 4.35
C LEU A 104 -17.68 1.80 3.21
N LEU A 105 -17.22 2.15 2.01
CA LEU A 105 -17.33 1.24 0.87
C LEU A 105 -16.46 -0.03 1.04
N ARG A 106 -15.27 0.13 1.62
CA ARG A 106 -14.41 -1.00 2.02
C ARG A 106 -15.12 -1.93 2.98
N GLU A 107 -15.91 -1.43 3.93
CA GLU A 107 -16.65 -2.28 4.86
C GLU A 107 -17.74 -3.10 4.18
N LEU A 108 -18.43 -2.54 3.19
CA LEU A 108 -19.38 -3.32 2.38
C LEU A 108 -18.65 -4.48 1.66
N SER A 109 -17.50 -4.20 1.05
CA SER A 109 -16.68 -5.23 0.41
C SER A 109 -16.13 -6.26 1.42
N ASP A 110 -15.63 -5.81 2.58
CA ASP A 110 -15.15 -6.67 3.66
C ASP A 110 -16.28 -7.59 4.17
N ASN A 111 -17.51 -7.08 4.33
CA ASN A 111 -18.66 -7.87 4.77
C ASN A 111 -19.07 -8.94 3.75
N ARG A 112 -19.02 -8.61 2.46
CA ARG A 112 -19.27 -9.56 1.36
C ARG A 112 -18.21 -10.64 1.30
N MET A 113 -16.93 -10.25 1.41
CA MET A 113 -15.83 -11.19 1.47
C MET A 113 -15.89 -12.07 2.72
N LYS A 114 -16.25 -11.50 3.88
CA LYS A 114 -16.57 -12.26 5.09
C LYS A 114 -17.62 -13.32 4.82
N LYS A 115 -18.77 -12.96 4.24
CA LYS A 115 -19.85 -13.91 3.93
C LYS A 115 -19.38 -15.04 3.02
N LEU A 116 -18.66 -14.72 1.94
CA LEU A 116 -18.12 -15.70 1.00
C LEU A 116 -17.11 -16.64 1.67
N VAL A 117 -16.09 -16.09 2.32
CA VAL A 117 -14.98 -16.85 2.92
C VAL A 117 -15.48 -17.74 4.07
N THR A 118 -16.28 -17.19 4.98
CA THR A 118 -16.86 -17.97 6.09
C THR A 118 -17.85 -19.02 5.60
N GLY A 119 -18.62 -18.72 4.55
CA GLY A 119 -19.50 -19.68 3.89
C GLY A 119 -18.74 -20.87 3.30
N LEU A 120 -17.61 -20.63 2.63
CA LEU A 120 -16.72 -21.70 2.18
C LEU A 120 -16.10 -22.45 3.35
N ALA A 121 -15.63 -21.75 4.39
CA ALA A 121 -15.01 -22.37 5.55
C ALA A 121 -15.97 -23.27 6.35
N ALA A 122 -17.28 -23.03 6.27
CA ALA A 122 -18.31 -23.87 6.89
C ALA A 122 -18.63 -25.15 6.09
N ARG A 123 -18.20 -25.25 4.83
CA ARG A 123 -18.48 -26.40 3.95
C ARG A 123 -17.49 -27.54 4.18
N THR A 124 -18.01 -28.77 4.13
CA THR A 124 -17.24 -30.03 4.25
C THR A 124 -17.16 -30.81 2.93
N ASP A 125 -17.77 -30.29 1.87
CA ASP A 125 -17.95 -30.94 0.56
C ASP A 125 -17.12 -30.27 -0.57
N LEU A 126 -16.14 -29.44 -0.21
CA LEU A 126 -15.28 -28.76 -1.18
C LEU A 126 -14.37 -29.77 -1.90
N ALA A 127 -14.23 -29.61 -3.22
CA ALA A 127 -13.36 -30.46 -4.01
C ALA A 127 -11.88 -30.26 -3.62
N ALA A 128 -11.15 -31.34 -3.41
CA ALA A 128 -9.73 -31.27 -3.07
C ALA A 128 -8.92 -30.59 -4.19
N GLY A 129 -8.07 -29.65 -3.84
CA GLY A 129 -7.25 -28.85 -4.76
C GLY A 129 -7.97 -27.65 -5.40
N SER A 130 -9.28 -27.50 -5.17
CA SER A 130 -10.05 -26.36 -5.70
C SER A 130 -9.65 -25.02 -5.06
N ASP A 131 -9.91 -23.92 -5.77
CA ASP A 131 -9.67 -22.58 -5.23
C ASP A 131 -10.54 -22.32 -4.00
N GLU A 132 -11.77 -22.82 -3.99
CA GLU A 132 -12.70 -22.73 -2.86
C GLU A 132 -12.15 -23.42 -1.61
N GLN A 133 -11.58 -24.62 -1.76
CA GLN A 133 -10.92 -25.33 -0.65
C GLN A 133 -9.72 -24.54 -0.13
N LYS A 134 -8.87 -24.02 -1.02
CA LYS A 134 -7.69 -23.22 -0.62
C LYS A 134 -8.08 -21.95 0.11
N ILE A 135 -9.14 -21.25 -0.33
CA ILE A 135 -9.67 -20.06 0.37
C ILE A 135 -10.16 -20.44 1.77
N ALA A 136 -10.95 -21.52 1.88
CA ALA A 136 -11.45 -22.01 3.16
C ALA A 136 -10.30 -22.41 4.11
N ASP A 137 -9.28 -23.09 3.60
CA ASP A 137 -8.15 -23.56 4.40
C ASP A 137 -7.22 -22.42 4.84
N ALA A 138 -7.04 -21.39 4.01
CA ALA A 138 -6.31 -20.18 4.39
C ALA A 138 -7.00 -19.48 5.57
N TYR A 139 -8.33 -19.37 5.53
CA TYR A 139 -9.11 -18.82 6.65
C TYR A 139 -9.03 -19.70 7.90
N ARG A 140 -9.18 -21.02 7.77
CA ARG A 140 -9.11 -21.99 8.89
C ARG A 140 -7.75 -21.95 9.59
N ALA A 141 -6.66 -21.92 8.81
CA ALA A 141 -5.31 -21.82 9.35
C ALA A 141 -5.11 -20.53 10.17
N PHE A 142 -5.71 -19.43 9.73
CA PHE A 142 -5.61 -18.17 10.45
C PHE A 142 -6.49 -18.13 11.71
N ILE A 143 -7.74 -18.59 11.64
CA ILE A 143 -8.69 -18.44 12.75
C ILE A 143 -8.36 -19.36 13.95
N ASP A 144 -7.62 -20.45 13.74
CA ASP A 144 -7.15 -21.36 14.81
C ASP A 144 -6.03 -20.74 15.67
N GLN A 145 -6.43 -19.80 16.53
CA GLN A 145 -5.54 -19.13 17.48
C GLN A 145 -4.87 -20.13 18.44
N ALA A 146 -5.58 -21.17 18.88
CA ALA A 146 -5.05 -22.13 19.85
C ALA A 146 -3.86 -22.89 19.27
N ARG A 147 -3.93 -23.31 18.01
CA ARG A 147 -2.81 -23.94 17.30
C ARG A 147 -1.64 -22.98 17.12
N VAL A 148 -1.92 -21.74 16.71
CA VAL A 148 -0.89 -20.72 16.50
C VAL A 148 -0.17 -20.37 17.81
N ASP A 149 -0.89 -20.26 18.93
CA ASP A 149 -0.28 -20.02 20.25
C ASP A 149 0.52 -21.21 20.76
N GLN A 150 0.06 -22.44 20.47
CA GLN A 150 0.81 -23.65 20.81
C GLN A 150 2.16 -23.72 20.06
N LEU A 151 2.18 -23.30 18.79
CA LEU A 151 3.39 -23.29 17.97
C LEU A 151 4.32 -22.13 18.32
N ASP A 152 3.79 -21.00 18.79
CA ASP A 152 4.57 -19.83 19.18
C ASP A 152 5.59 -19.43 18.11
N ALA A 153 6.88 -19.32 18.44
CA ALA A 153 7.94 -19.00 17.48
C ALA A 153 8.54 -20.22 16.76
N GLN A 154 8.08 -21.45 17.05
CA GLN A 154 8.68 -22.67 16.48
C GLN A 154 8.78 -22.67 14.94
N PRO A 155 7.79 -22.13 14.18
CA PRO A 155 7.90 -22.08 12.72
C PRO A 155 9.10 -21.27 12.19
N LEU A 156 9.67 -20.36 12.99
CA LEU A 156 10.85 -19.57 12.63
C LEU A 156 12.18 -20.31 12.83
N ALA A 157 12.21 -21.42 13.58
CA ALA A 157 13.44 -22.13 13.90
C ALA A 157 14.37 -22.41 12.69
N PRO A 158 13.89 -22.92 11.53
CA PRO A 158 14.76 -23.14 10.37
C PRO A 158 15.31 -21.84 9.78
N TYR A 159 14.55 -20.73 9.85
CA TYR A 159 15.00 -19.43 9.36
C TYR A 159 16.08 -18.84 10.26
N LEU A 160 15.87 -18.85 11.58
CA LEU A 160 16.84 -18.37 12.56
C LEU A 160 18.13 -19.21 12.53
N ALA A 161 18.03 -20.52 12.33
CA ALA A 161 19.19 -21.38 12.15
C ALA A 161 19.99 -21.01 10.88
N ALA A 162 19.32 -20.78 9.76
CA ALA A 162 19.97 -20.36 8.51
C ALA A 162 20.64 -18.98 8.64
N ILE A 163 19.99 -18.03 9.32
CA ILE A 163 20.55 -16.69 9.59
C ILE A 163 21.82 -16.80 10.44
N ARG A 164 21.81 -17.61 11.51
CA ARG A 164 22.99 -17.83 12.35
C ARG A 164 24.14 -18.52 11.60
N ALA A 165 23.83 -19.37 10.63
CA ALA A 165 24.81 -20.05 9.79
C ALA A 165 25.40 -19.18 8.68
N ALA A 166 24.77 -18.03 8.37
CA ALA A 166 25.30 -17.04 7.44
C ALA A 166 26.40 -16.20 8.13
N ASP A 167 27.57 -16.81 8.30
CA ASP A 167 28.72 -16.30 9.07
C ASP A 167 29.69 -15.42 8.25
N SER A 168 29.30 -15.01 7.05
CA SER A 168 30.06 -14.09 6.20
C SER A 168 29.14 -13.13 5.46
N HIS A 169 29.68 -11.99 5.01
CA HIS A 169 28.96 -11.01 4.21
C HIS A 169 28.35 -11.63 2.94
N GLU A 170 29.06 -12.54 2.27
CA GLU A 170 28.59 -13.23 1.07
C GLU A 170 27.40 -14.14 1.38
N LYS A 171 27.45 -14.90 2.49
CA LYS A 171 26.33 -15.77 2.90
C LYS A 171 25.10 -14.96 3.29
N ILE A 172 25.29 -13.81 3.94
CA ILE A 172 24.19 -12.90 4.28
C ILE A 172 23.59 -12.27 3.02
N ALA A 173 24.42 -11.81 2.07
CA ALA A 173 23.95 -11.29 0.79
C ALA A 173 23.16 -12.36 0.02
N ALA A 174 23.64 -13.61 -0.01
CA ALA A 174 22.89 -14.72 -0.58
C ALA A 174 21.57 -14.97 0.17
N TYR A 175 21.55 -14.92 1.51
CA TYR A 175 20.31 -15.06 2.29
C TYR A 175 19.30 -13.95 1.97
N MET A 176 19.74 -12.68 1.88
CA MET A 176 18.91 -11.56 1.43
C MET A 176 18.33 -11.78 0.04
N GLY A 177 19.03 -12.47 -0.86
CA GLY A 177 18.48 -12.85 -2.17
C GLY A 177 17.36 -13.89 -2.07
N GLN A 178 17.41 -14.78 -1.06
CA GLN A 178 16.40 -15.82 -0.83
C GLN A 178 15.12 -15.30 -0.17
N THR A 179 15.12 -14.07 0.36
CA THR A 179 13.92 -13.47 0.96
C THR A 179 12.88 -13.07 -0.10
N GLN A 180 13.22 -13.14 -1.39
CA GLN A 180 12.25 -12.97 -2.47
C GLN A 180 11.16 -14.06 -2.40
N GLY A 181 9.98 -13.68 -1.91
CA GLY A 181 8.87 -14.59 -1.67
C GLY A 181 8.93 -15.37 -0.36
N ARG A 182 9.76 -14.95 0.62
CA ARG A 182 9.87 -15.57 1.95
C ARG A 182 10.02 -14.50 3.03
N ALA A 183 9.83 -14.85 4.30
CA ALA A 183 10.02 -13.91 5.41
C ALA A 183 11.49 -13.44 5.52
N GLY A 184 11.70 -12.13 5.68
CA GLY A 184 13.00 -11.51 5.86
C GLY A 184 13.22 -10.26 5.02
N GLY A 185 14.15 -9.43 5.48
CA GLY A 185 14.53 -8.20 4.80
C GLY A 185 15.68 -8.35 3.80
N SER A 186 15.87 -7.30 3.00
CA SER A 186 17.09 -7.03 2.23
C SER A 186 17.38 -5.54 2.24
N PHE A 187 18.66 -5.17 2.24
CA PHE A 187 19.10 -3.77 2.05
C PHE A 187 18.66 -3.23 0.69
N PHE A 188 18.46 -4.12 -0.28
CA PHE A 188 18.08 -3.77 -1.64
C PHE A 188 16.76 -4.43 -2.01
N GLY A 189 15.75 -3.63 -2.30
CA GLY A 189 14.46 -4.13 -2.77
C GLY A 189 14.60 -4.55 -4.22
N THR A 190 14.21 -5.77 -4.56
CA THR A 190 14.27 -6.31 -5.93
C THR A 190 12.88 -6.73 -6.38
N GLY A 191 12.55 -6.44 -7.64
CA GLY A 191 11.27 -6.77 -8.24
C GLY A 191 11.37 -6.96 -9.73
N ILE A 192 10.30 -7.49 -10.32
CA ILE A 192 10.13 -7.63 -11.76
C ILE A 192 8.92 -6.81 -12.15
N THR A 193 9.13 -5.80 -13.00
CA THR A 193 8.08 -4.88 -13.45
C THR A 193 8.13 -4.75 -14.97
N ILE A 194 7.19 -4.02 -15.55
CA ILE A 194 7.27 -3.62 -16.96
C ILE A 194 8.44 -2.64 -17.14
N ASP A 195 9.22 -2.81 -18.20
CA ASP A 195 10.29 -1.86 -18.55
C ASP A 195 9.68 -0.52 -19.01
N GLN A 196 9.90 0.55 -18.23
CA GLN A 196 9.32 1.86 -18.49
C GLN A 196 9.73 2.48 -19.85
N LYS A 197 10.92 2.13 -20.37
CA LYS A 197 11.37 2.60 -21.69
C LYS A 197 11.15 1.56 -22.80
N ASN A 198 10.65 0.37 -22.46
CA ASN A 198 10.24 -0.64 -23.43
C ASN A 198 9.06 -1.48 -22.88
N PRO A 199 7.82 -0.96 -22.93
CA PRO A 199 6.66 -1.54 -22.25
C PRO A 199 6.10 -2.82 -22.91
N THR A 200 6.91 -3.48 -23.75
CA THR A 200 6.62 -4.79 -24.36
C THR A 200 7.31 -5.95 -23.63
N ARG A 201 8.26 -5.65 -22.72
CA ARG A 201 8.99 -6.65 -21.93
C ARG A 201 9.02 -6.30 -20.45
N TYR A 202 9.31 -7.30 -19.63
CA TYR A 202 9.64 -7.08 -18.23
C TYR A 202 11.10 -6.68 -18.05
N ALA A 203 11.40 -6.12 -16.89
CA ALA A 203 12.74 -5.84 -16.42
C ALA A 203 12.83 -6.11 -14.93
N VAL A 204 14.01 -6.58 -14.51
CA VAL A 204 14.39 -6.59 -13.11
C VAL A 204 14.68 -5.16 -12.68
N THR A 205 14.10 -4.74 -11.56
CA THR A 205 14.38 -3.46 -10.92
C THR A 205 14.98 -3.71 -9.54
N THR A 206 15.99 -2.94 -9.16
CA THR A 206 16.55 -2.93 -7.80
C THR A 206 16.70 -1.51 -7.26
N GLY A 207 16.62 -1.32 -5.95
CA GLY A 207 16.73 0.00 -5.33
C GLY A 207 16.85 -0.04 -3.81
N GLN A 208 16.88 1.15 -3.21
CA GLN A 208 17.03 1.33 -1.77
C GLN A 208 15.90 0.63 -0.98
N SER A 209 16.26 -0.04 0.10
CA SER A 209 15.39 -0.71 1.06
C SER A 209 16.13 -0.74 2.42
N GLY A 210 15.72 -1.62 3.33
CA GLY A 210 16.50 -1.97 4.52
C GLY A 210 16.18 -1.15 5.78
N LEU A 211 15.07 -0.42 5.78
CA LEU A 211 14.56 0.32 6.94
C LEU A 211 13.30 -0.37 7.48
N GLY A 212 13.14 -0.44 8.81
CA GLY A 212 11.91 -0.93 9.43
C GLY A 212 10.88 0.15 9.79
N MET A 213 11.21 1.44 9.65
CA MET A 213 10.24 2.55 9.73
C MET A 213 9.90 3.11 8.33
N PRO A 214 8.76 3.82 8.15
CA PRO A 214 8.14 4.05 6.85
C PRO A 214 9.04 4.71 5.78
N ASN A 215 9.96 5.59 6.18
CA ASN A 215 10.95 6.18 5.30
C ASN A 215 12.16 6.72 6.10
N ARG A 216 13.16 7.26 5.39
CA ARG A 216 14.37 7.83 5.99
C ARG A 216 14.11 8.95 7.00
N ASP A 217 13.04 9.71 6.87
CA ASP A 217 12.80 10.88 7.71
C ASP A 217 12.44 10.45 9.15
N TYR A 218 11.87 9.25 9.35
CA TYR A 218 11.64 8.67 10.69
C TYR A 218 12.94 8.42 11.48
N TYR A 219 14.09 8.36 10.79
CA TYR A 219 15.40 8.18 11.41
C TYR A 219 16.15 9.49 11.63
N LEU A 220 15.90 10.48 10.77
CA LEU A 220 16.74 11.68 10.62
C LEU A 220 16.05 12.97 11.09
N ASP A 221 14.73 13.03 11.10
CA ASP A 221 13.98 14.19 11.53
C ASP A 221 13.64 14.09 13.03
N ALA A 222 13.97 15.14 13.78
CA ALA A 222 13.74 15.23 15.22
C ALA A 222 12.25 15.08 15.61
N ARG A 223 11.32 15.36 14.69
CA ARG A 223 9.88 15.18 14.89
C ARG A 223 9.48 13.73 15.17
N PHE A 224 10.30 12.76 14.76
CA PHE A 224 10.03 11.32 14.92
C PHE A 224 10.95 10.66 15.95
N ALA A 225 11.67 11.43 16.77
CA ALA A 225 12.59 10.89 17.77
C ALA A 225 11.91 9.93 18.76
N ASP A 226 10.66 10.20 19.14
CA ASP A 226 9.86 9.30 19.98
C ASP A 226 9.57 7.96 19.28
N LYS A 227 9.25 8.00 17.98
CA LYS A 227 8.99 6.80 17.15
C LYS A 227 10.23 5.94 17.02
N LYS A 228 11.39 6.56 16.79
CA LYS A 228 12.68 5.87 16.72
C LYS A 228 13.06 5.20 18.04
N GLN A 229 12.79 5.84 19.17
CA GLN A 229 12.99 5.22 20.49
C GLN A 229 12.09 4.00 20.68
N LYS A 230 10.80 4.12 20.34
CA LYS A 230 9.84 3.00 20.40
C LYS A 230 10.23 1.86 19.46
N TYR A 231 10.78 2.17 18.30
CA TYR A 231 11.28 1.19 17.34
C TYR A 231 12.44 0.39 17.93
N GLN A 232 13.41 1.05 18.58
CA GLN A 232 14.50 0.35 19.27
C GLN A 232 13.97 -0.61 20.34
N SER A 233 13.01 -0.15 21.15
CA SER A 233 12.37 -1.01 22.17
C SER A 233 11.63 -2.20 21.55
N TYR A 234 10.98 -1.99 20.41
CA TYR A 234 10.31 -3.06 19.67
C TYR A 234 11.30 -4.09 19.11
N ILE A 235 12.44 -3.65 18.56
CA ILE A 235 13.51 -4.55 18.11
C ILE A 235 14.04 -5.39 19.27
N GLU A 236 14.33 -4.75 20.41
CA GLU A 236 14.81 -5.44 21.62
C GLU A 236 13.79 -6.48 22.11
N GLN A 237 12.51 -6.12 22.17
CA GLN A 237 11.43 -7.03 22.56
C GLN A 237 11.35 -8.22 21.62
N THR A 238 11.43 -7.98 20.30
CA THR A 238 11.35 -9.02 19.28
C THR A 238 12.53 -9.99 19.37
N LEU A 239 13.76 -9.46 19.49
CA LEU A 239 14.97 -10.25 19.66
C LEU A 239 14.96 -11.05 20.98
N THR A 240 14.41 -10.47 22.05
CA THR A 240 14.19 -11.17 23.33
C THR A 240 13.22 -12.34 23.14
N ASN A 241 12.11 -12.12 22.43
CA ASN A 241 11.06 -13.12 22.24
C ASN A 241 11.53 -14.37 21.49
N ILE A 242 12.57 -14.26 20.67
CA ILE A 242 13.21 -15.37 19.92
C ILE A 242 14.50 -15.88 20.56
N GLY A 243 14.86 -15.40 21.76
CA GLY A 243 16.04 -15.84 22.50
C GLY A 243 17.38 -15.45 21.85
N TRP A 244 17.48 -14.23 21.30
CA TRP A 244 18.76 -13.70 20.80
C TRP A 244 19.72 -13.39 21.97
N THR A 245 21.04 -13.58 21.78
CA THR A 245 22.03 -13.58 22.88
C THR A 245 22.22 -12.22 23.56
N ASP A 246 22.13 -11.12 22.81
CA ASP A 246 22.21 -9.74 23.33
C ASP A 246 21.15 -8.87 22.65
N PRO A 247 19.88 -8.94 23.08
CA PRO A 247 18.79 -8.22 22.44
C PRO A 247 18.97 -6.70 22.49
N ALA A 248 19.37 -6.15 23.64
CA ALA A 248 19.50 -4.71 23.84
C ALA A 248 20.65 -4.11 23.03
N GLY A 249 21.84 -4.73 23.07
CA GLY A 249 22.98 -4.29 22.26
C GLY A 249 22.73 -4.46 20.76
N SER A 250 22.08 -5.56 20.36
CA SER A 250 21.70 -5.79 18.96
C SER A 250 20.67 -4.77 18.48
N ALA A 251 19.68 -4.41 19.29
CA ALA A 251 18.67 -3.41 18.94
C ALA A 251 19.30 -2.04 18.71
N ALA A 252 20.19 -1.60 19.60
CA ALA A 252 20.93 -0.35 19.42
C ALA A 252 21.80 -0.38 18.15
N ALA A 253 22.48 -1.49 17.88
CA ALA A 253 23.30 -1.66 16.68
C ALA A 253 22.47 -1.68 15.39
N ILE A 254 21.27 -2.28 15.41
CA ILE A 254 20.33 -2.28 14.28
C ILE A 254 19.84 -0.87 13.99
N VAL A 255 19.42 -0.10 14.99
CA VAL A 255 18.98 1.28 14.78
C VAL A 255 20.10 2.15 14.24
N ALA A 256 21.32 2.02 14.78
CA ALA A 256 22.48 2.75 14.28
C ALA A 256 22.87 2.36 12.84
N LEU A 257 22.70 1.09 12.47
CA LEU A 257 22.88 0.62 11.10
C LEU A 257 21.82 1.23 10.18
N GLU A 258 20.55 1.19 10.57
CA GLU A 258 19.45 1.74 9.78
C GLU A 258 19.52 3.27 9.65
N ASP A 259 20.08 3.99 10.63
CA ASP A 259 20.40 5.41 10.51
C ASP A 259 21.35 5.68 9.34
N ARG A 260 22.45 4.91 9.24
CA ARG A 260 23.41 5.05 8.14
C ARG A 260 22.75 4.73 6.80
N ILE A 261 21.86 3.74 6.75
CA ILE A 261 21.09 3.40 5.55
C ILE A 261 20.16 4.57 5.18
N ALA A 262 19.44 5.15 6.15
CA ALA A 262 18.55 6.28 5.95
C ALA A 262 19.28 7.54 5.45
N GLU A 263 20.50 7.79 5.94
CA GLU A 263 21.38 8.86 5.44
C GLU A 263 21.76 8.66 3.96
N ALA A 264 21.95 7.40 3.53
CA ALA A 264 22.28 7.06 2.15
C ALA A 264 21.09 7.09 1.19
N HIS A 265 19.87 6.88 1.70
CA HIS A 265 18.62 6.88 0.92
C HIS A 265 18.38 8.23 0.23
N TRP A 266 17.86 8.18 -1.01
CA TRP A 266 17.26 9.35 -1.65
C TRP A 266 16.01 9.78 -0.89
N THR A 267 15.73 11.08 -0.92
CA THR A 267 14.51 11.67 -0.36
C THR A 267 13.25 11.20 -1.11
N PRO A 268 12.06 11.30 -0.50
CA PRO A 268 10.80 11.05 -1.19
C PRO A 268 10.63 11.90 -2.46
N ILE A 269 11.11 13.14 -2.46
CA ILE A 269 11.04 14.06 -3.60
C ILE A 269 11.90 13.56 -4.76
N GLU A 270 13.15 13.17 -4.50
CA GLU A 270 14.03 12.63 -5.54
C GLU A 270 13.48 11.34 -6.16
N ASN A 271 12.82 10.50 -5.34
CA ASN A 271 12.22 9.24 -5.77
C ASN A 271 11.03 9.38 -6.74
N ARG A 272 10.43 10.57 -6.83
CA ARG A 272 9.32 10.85 -7.77
C ARG A 272 9.81 11.08 -9.21
N ASN A 273 11.08 11.44 -9.39
CA ASN A 273 11.61 11.74 -10.73
C ASN A 273 11.84 10.45 -11.55
N ARG A 274 10.96 10.20 -12.52
CA ARG A 274 10.98 8.98 -13.35
C ARG A 274 12.29 8.79 -14.11
N ASP A 275 12.84 9.86 -14.68
CA ASP A 275 14.11 9.81 -15.42
C ASP A 275 15.28 9.41 -14.52
N LYS A 276 15.38 10.02 -13.33
CA LYS A 276 16.43 9.70 -12.37
C LYS A 276 16.33 8.27 -11.84
N THR A 277 15.12 7.72 -11.76
CA THR A 277 14.91 6.34 -11.29
C THR A 277 15.12 5.26 -12.35
N TYR A 278 15.49 5.62 -13.57
CA TYR A 278 15.74 4.67 -14.66
C TYR A 278 17.23 4.64 -15.02
N ASN A 279 17.99 3.76 -14.37
CA ASN A 279 19.42 3.59 -14.67
C ASN A 279 19.68 2.12 -15.04
N PRO A 280 19.87 1.78 -16.32
CA PRO A 280 20.14 0.40 -16.73
C PRO A 280 21.60 0.02 -16.46
N TYR A 281 21.79 -1.10 -15.77
CA TYR A 281 23.09 -1.68 -15.39
C TYR A 281 23.15 -3.14 -15.81
N SER A 282 24.35 -3.67 -16.03
CA SER A 282 24.61 -5.11 -15.88
C SER A 282 24.90 -5.42 -14.40
N ILE A 283 24.78 -6.68 -13.98
CA ILE A 283 25.18 -7.10 -12.63
C ILE A 283 26.66 -6.77 -12.39
N GLN A 284 27.51 -6.94 -13.41
CA GLN A 284 28.95 -6.69 -13.31
C GLN A 284 29.26 -5.19 -13.13
N THR A 285 28.57 -4.32 -13.87
CA THR A 285 28.72 -2.86 -13.69
C THR A 285 28.24 -2.43 -12.31
N LEU A 286 27.10 -2.96 -11.83
CA LEU A 286 26.62 -2.65 -10.48
C LEU A 286 27.62 -3.10 -9.42
N ALA A 287 28.20 -4.29 -9.56
CA ALA A 287 29.21 -4.79 -8.64
C ALA A 287 30.49 -3.95 -8.63
N ALA A 288 30.89 -3.40 -9.78
CA ALA A 288 32.04 -2.51 -9.88
C ALA A 288 31.78 -1.12 -9.27
N GLU A 289 30.57 -0.57 -9.44
CA GLU A 289 30.21 0.77 -8.96
C GLU A 289 29.73 0.78 -7.50
N ALA A 290 29.20 -0.33 -6.99
CA ALA A 290 28.72 -0.49 -5.63
C ALA A 290 29.43 -1.67 -4.92
N PRO A 291 30.75 -1.59 -4.68
CA PRO A 291 31.48 -2.65 -4.00
C PRO A 291 31.06 -2.76 -2.52
N GLY A 292 31.34 -3.90 -1.90
CA GLY A 292 31.01 -4.18 -0.49
C GLY A 292 29.80 -5.10 -0.31
N PHE A 293 29.07 -5.43 -1.37
CA PHE A 293 27.96 -6.39 -1.37
C PHE A 293 28.13 -7.42 -2.50
N ASP A 294 27.87 -8.70 -2.21
CA ASP A 294 27.94 -9.76 -3.23
C ASP A 294 26.69 -9.77 -4.12
N TRP A 295 26.65 -8.85 -5.09
CA TRP A 295 25.55 -8.72 -6.05
C TRP A 295 25.31 -10.00 -6.85
N ALA A 296 26.37 -10.71 -7.24
CA ALA A 296 26.25 -11.94 -8.00
C ALA A 296 25.59 -13.03 -7.15
N GLY A 297 26.07 -13.26 -5.92
CA GLY A 297 25.47 -14.19 -4.97
C GLY A 297 24.01 -13.85 -4.64
N TYR A 298 23.72 -12.57 -4.42
CA TYR A 298 22.37 -12.07 -4.17
C TYR A 298 21.41 -12.35 -5.33
N PHE A 299 21.74 -11.94 -6.56
CA PHE A 299 20.87 -12.17 -7.72
C PHE A 299 20.76 -13.64 -8.07
N ASN A 300 21.84 -14.43 -7.94
CA ASN A 300 21.78 -15.88 -8.09
C ASN A 300 20.77 -16.51 -7.11
N ALA A 301 20.83 -16.13 -5.84
CA ALA A 301 19.94 -16.62 -4.80
C ALA A 301 18.48 -16.19 -5.00
N ALA A 302 18.26 -15.03 -5.62
CA ALA A 302 16.94 -14.56 -6.04
C ALA A 302 16.39 -15.28 -7.29
N GLY A 303 17.16 -16.14 -7.95
CA GLY A 303 16.78 -16.76 -9.22
C GLY A 303 16.95 -15.85 -10.44
N LEU A 304 17.75 -14.79 -10.31
CA LEU A 304 18.00 -13.74 -11.30
C LEU A 304 19.45 -13.72 -11.81
N GLY A 305 20.23 -14.77 -11.52
CA GLY A 305 21.65 -14.84 -11.89
C GLY A 305 21.96 -14.70 -13.39
N ALA A 306 21.01 -15.08 -14.24
CA ALA A 306 21.15 -15.08 -15.69
C ALA A 306 20.68 -13.77 -16.36
N VAL A 307 20.25 -12.76 -15.58
CA VAL A 307 19.73 -11.52 -16.18
C VAL A 307 20.89 -10.62 -16.63
N ASP A 308 20.85 -10.22 -17.89
CA ASP A 308 21.89 -9.35 -18.46
C ASP A 308 21.74 -7.88 -18.03
N ARG A 309 20.54 -7.51 -17.56
CA ARG A 309 20.20 -6.11 -17.28
C ARG A 309 19.29 -5.98 -16.07
N VAL A 310 19.64 -5.04 -15.20
CA VAL A 310 18.87 -4.59 -14.04
C VAL A 310 18.69 -3.08 -14.12
N ILE A 311 17.48 -2.58 -13.84
CA ILE A 311 17.20 -1.16 -13.69
C ILE A 311 17.44 -0.78 -12.23
N VAL A 312 18.49 -0.02 -11.98
CA VAL A 312 18.83 0.53 -10.67
C VAL A 312 18.08 1.85 -10.47
N ARG A 313 17.27 1.94 -9.42
CA ARG A 313 16.45 3.12 -9.16
C ARG A 313 17.26 4.28 -8.59
N GLN A 314 17.91 4.10 -7.44
CA GLN A 314 18.64 5.18 -6.76
C GLN A 314 20.16 4.97 -6.90
N ASN A 315 20.67 5.14 -8.12
CA ASN A 315 22.03 4.77 -8.50
C ASN A 315 23.13 5.36 -7.60
N THR A 316 22.97 6.57 -7.06
CA THR A 316 23.96 7.18 -6.15
C THR A 316 23.80 6.75 -4.68
N ALA A 317 22.68 6.15 -4.31
CA ALA A 317 22.47 5.55 -2.98
C ALA A 317 23.08 4.14 -2.90
N MET A 318 22.98 3.35 -3.97
CA MET A 318 23.42 1.94 -3.96
C MET A 318 24.88 1.75 -3.52
N PRO A 319 25.88 2.51 -4.01
CA PRO A 319 27.27 2.35 -3.59
C PRO A 319 27.48 2.64 -2.10
N LYS A 320 26.80 3.65 -1.56
CA LYS A 320 26.88 3.99 -0.13
C LYS A 320 26.30 2.88 0.72
N MET A 321 25.15 2.33 0.32
CA MET A 321 24.50 1.23 1.03
C MET A 321 25.31 -0.08 0.96
N ALA A 322 25.94 -0.37 -0.19
CA ALA A 322 26.81 -1.53 -0.33
C ALA A 322 28.07 -1.42 0.56
N ALA A 323 28.67 -0.23 0.65
CA ALA A 323 29.76 0.04 1.58
C ALA A 323 29.32 -0.12 3.05
N ILE A 324 28.16 0.44 3.42
CA ILE A 324 27.58 0.27 4.77
C ILE A 324 27.42 -1.21 5.11
N PHE A 325 26.90 -2.02 4.18
CA PHE A 325 26.78 -3.47 4.38
C PHE A 325 28.15 -4.12 4.62
N GLY A 326 29.14 -3.87 3.74
CA GLY A 326 30.46 -4.47 3.83
C GLY A 326 31.26 -4.07 5.08
N GLU A 327 31.01 -2.87 5.62
CA GLU A 327 31.62 -2.38 6.85
C GLU A 327 30.93 -2.89 8.12
N THR A 328 29.67 -3.33 8.01
CA THR A 328 28.88 -3.75 9.16
C THR A 328 29.33 -5.13 9.65
N PRO A 329 29.55 -5.34 10.96
CA PRO A 329 29.88 -6.66 11.48
C PRO A 329 28.80 -7.70 11.13
N VAL A 330 29.24 -8.90 10.71
CA VAL A 330 28.35 -10.02 10.36
C VAL A 330 27.33 -10.30 11.47
N ALA A 331 27.73 -10.23 12.74
CA ALA A 331 26.81 -10.44 13.87
C ALA A 331 25.66 -9.42 13.92
N THR A 332 25.91 -8.15 13.58
CA THR A 332 24.88 -7.11 13.48
C THR A 332 23.95 -7.38 12.30
N LEU A 333 24.50 -7.81 11.16
CA LEU A 333 23.70 -8.19 9.98
C LEU A 333 22.82 -9.43 10.26
N GLN A 334 23.32 -10.42 11.00
CA GLN A 334 22.53 -11.57 11.44
C GLN A 334 21.39 -11.16 12.38
N ALA A 335 21.65 -10.25 13.34
CA ALA A 335 20.62 -9.74 14.23
C ALA A 335 19.58 -8.91 13.47
N TRP A 336 20.01 -8.06 12.54
CA TRP A 336 19.15 -7.30 11.63
C TRP A 336 18.22 -8.24 10.87
N GLN A 337 18.78 -9.27 10.23
CA GLN A 337 18.00 -10.24 9.47
C GLN A 337 17.02 -11.03 10.37
N ALA A 338 17.46 -11.42 11.57
CA ALA A 338 16.60 -12.14 12.52
C ALA A 338 15.42 -11.28 13.00
N PHE A 339 15.66 -10.00 13.28
CA PHE A 339 14.60 -9.04 13.60
C PHE A 339 13.61 -8.91 12.45
N HIS A 340 14.07 -8.54 11.24
CA HIS A 340 13.19 -8.32 10.08
C HIS A 340 12.43 -9.59 9.67
N THR A 341 13.06 -10.77 9.71
CA THR A 341 12.36 -12.05 9.48
C THR A 341 11.29 -12.32 10.53
N THR A 342 11.52 -11.93 11.78
CA THR A 342 10.53 -12.12 12.87
C THR A 342 9.40 -11.10 12.77
N ASP A 343 9.71 -9.84 12.46
CA ASP A 343 8.73 -8.76 12.24
C ASP A 343 7.76 -9.12 11.10
N ASP A 344 8.29 -9.55 9.95
CA ASP A 344 7.49 -10.02 8.81
C ASP A 344 6.59 -11.22 9.19
N ALA A 345 7.09 -12.11 10.03
CA ALA A 345 6.38 -13.32 10.42
C ALA A 345 5.35 -13.07 11.54
N ALA A 346 5.54 -12.04 12.36
CA ALA A 346 4.82 -11.83 13.61
C ALA A 346 3.29 -11.87 13.51
N PRO A 347 2.63 -11.35 12.46
CA PRO A 347 1.17 -11.45 12.32
C PRO A 347 0.64 -12.89 12.20
N MET A 348 1.52 -13.85 11.88
CA MET A 348 1.23 -15.28 11.68
C MET A 348 1.75 -16.17 12.82
N LEU A 349 2.35 -15.60 13.87
CA LEU A 349 2.84 -16.31 15.05
C LEU A 349 1.86 -16.14 16.23
N SER A 350 2.23 -16.64 17.42
CA SER A 350 1.40 -16.51 18.63
C SER A 350 1.05 -15.06 18.94
N GLN A 351 0.01 -14.90 19.76
CA GLN A 351 -0.56 -13.61 20.11
C GLN A 351 0.50 -12.59 20.58
N ARG A 352 1.49 -13.01 21.39
CA ARG A 352 2.54 -12.10 21.88
C ARG A 352 3.37 -11.45 20.77
N PHE A 353 3.57 -12.14 19.63
CA PHE A 353 4.25 -11.59 18.47
C PHE A 353 3.32 -10.68 17.68
N SER A 354 2.10 -11.14 17.38
CA SER A 354 1.14 -10.33 16.61
C SER A 354 0.78 -9.03 17.32
N ASP A 355 0.70 -9.05 18.65
CA ASP A 355 0.34 -7.89 19.47
C ASP A 355 1.52 -6.91 19.56
N ALA A 356 2.76 -7.40 19.68
CA ALA A 356 3.95 -6.55 19.68
C ALA A 356 4.15 -5.85 18.33
N GLN A 357 4.02 -6.59 17.22
CA GLN A 357 4.12 -6.03 15.87
C GLN A 357 3.03 -4.98 15.62
N TRP A 358 1.77 -5.28 15.96
CA TRP A 358 0.69 -4.30 15.85
C TRP A 358 0.91 -3.07 16.74
N ALA A 359 1.36 -3.27 17.99
CA ALA A 359 1.58 -2.18 18.93
C ALA A 359 2.59 -1.18 18.39
N PHE A 360 3.67 -1.64 17.75
CA PHE A 360 4.62 -0.74 17.13
C PHE A 360 4.08 -0.15 15.81
N HIS A 361 3.77 -1.00 14.83
CA HIS A 361 3.48 -0.56 13.45
C HIS A 361 2.15 0.17 13.30
N SER A 362 1.12 -0.25 14.03
CA SER A 362 -0.21 0.32 13.88
C SER A 362 -0.54 1.34 14.97
N ARG A 363 -0.26 1.04 16.23
CA ARG A 363 -0.56 1.97 17.33
C ARG A 363 0.50 3.06 17.45
N ASP A 364 1.77 2.69 17.59
CA ASP A 364 2.82 3.65 17.88
C ASP A 364 3.24 4.47 16.67
N LEU A 365 3.29 3.89 15.47
CA LEU A 365 3.59 4.62 14.23
C LEU A 365 2.35 5.32 13.67
N ALA A 366 1.26 4.59 13.43
CA ALA A 366 0.09 5.10 12.71
C ALA A 366 -1.04 5.65 13.60
N GLY A 367 -0.97 5.47 14.92
CA GLY A 367 -1.99 5.99 15.85
C GLY A 367 -3.30 5.19 15.89
N GLN A 368 -3.31 3.94 15.41
CA GLN A 368 -4.47 3.07 15.44
C GLN A 368 -4.81 2.63 16.89
N PRO A 369 -6.01 2.93 17.42
CA PRO A 369 -6.35 2.62 18.81
C PRO A 369 -6.39 1.12 19.15
N GLU A 370 -6.96 0.28 18.28
CA GLU A 370 -7.16 -1.15 18.50
C GLU A 370 -6.76 -2.00 17.28
N GLN A 371 -6.34 -3.23 17.53
CA GLN A 371 -6.04 -4.18 16.45
C GLN A 371 -7.33 -4.65 15.80
N ARG A 372 -7.33 -4.75 14.46
CA ARG A 372 -8.40 -5.45 13.74
C ARG A 372 -8.60 -6.86 14.33
N SER A 373 -9.86 -7.22 14.53
CA SER A 373 -10.23 -8.55 15.01
C SER A 373 -9.55 -9.67 14.21
N ARG A 374 -9.31 -10.81 14.87
CA ARG A 374 -8.68 -11.97 14.22
C ARG A 374 -9.47 -12.45 13.00
N GLU A 375 -10.80 -12.38 13.04
CA GLU A 375 -11.66 -12.71 11.91
C GLU A 375 -11.40 -11.79 10.70
N LYS A 376 -11.37 -10.46 10.90
CA LYS A 376 -11.04 -9.50 9.83
C LYS A 376 -9.65 -9.78 9.23
N ARG A 377 -8.66 -10.10 10.07
CA ARG A 377 -7.31 -10.46 9.62
C ARG A 377 -7.27 -11.79 8.87
N ALA A 378 -8.05 -12.79 9.29
CA ALA A 378 -8.17 -14.09 8.62
C ALA A 378 -8.77 -13.96 7.22
N ILE A 379 -9.80 -13.11 7.06
CA ILE A 379 -10.39 -12.80 5.75
C ILE A 379 -9.35 -12.13 4.85
N SER A 380 -8.67 -11.08 5.35
CA SER A 380 -7.60 -10.42 4.58
C SER A 380 -6.46 -11.38 4.20
N PHE A 381 -6.12 -12.36 5.04
CA PHE A 381 -5.14 -13.40 4.72
C PHE A 381 -5.62 -14.32 3.59
N ALA A 382 -6.86 -14.80 3.66
CA ALA A 382 -7.46 -15.64 2.62
C ALA A 382 -7.58 -14.89 1.27
N GLU A 383 -7.94 -13.61 1.32
CA GLU A 383 -7.93 -12.73 0.15
C GLU A 383 -6.52 -12.53 -0.42
N GLY A 384 -5.51 -12.32 0.42
CA GLY A 384 -4.12 -12.20 -0.03
C GLY A 384 -3.58 -13.49 -0.68
N ALA A 385 -4.04 -14.65 -0.20
CA ALA A 385 -3.64 -15.95 -0.71
C ALA A 385 -4.15 -16.23 -2.13
N LEU A 386 -5.44 -15.98 -2.38
CA LEU A 386 -6.11 -16.32 -3.65
C LEU A 386 -6.93 -15.14 -4.19
N GLY A 387 -6.34 -13.95 -4.21
CA GLY A 387 -7.06 -12.70 -4.49
C GLY A 387 -7.92 -12.67 -5.74
N GLU A 388 -7.42 -13.20 -6.87
CA GLU A 388 -8.20 -13.28 -8.11
C GLU A 388 -9.28 -14.37 -8.06
N ALA A 389 -9.03 -15.51 -7.43
CA ALA A 389 -10.04 -16.56 -7.30
C ALA A 389 -11.17 -16.13 -6.35
N ALA A 390 -10.83 -15.47 -5.25
CA ALA A 390 -11.78 -14.80 -4.36
C ALA A 390 -12.56 -13.70 -5.10
N GLY A 391 -11.87 -12.92 -5.94
CA GLY A 391 -12.49 -11.92 -6.81
C GLY A 391 -13.47 -12.50 -7.83
N ARG A 392 -13.17 -13.68 -8.40
CA ARG A 392 -14.08 -14.40 -9.30
C ARG A 392 -15.40 -14.75 -8.60
N LEU A 393 -15.35 -15.19 -7.34
CA LEU A 393 -16.55 -15.45 -6.54
C LEU A 393 -17.28 -14.14 -6.20
N TYR A 394 -16.54 -13.08 -5.83
CA TYR A 394 -17.11 -11.77 -5.51
C TYR A 394 -17.92 -11.21 -6.69
N VAL A 395 -17.37 -11.22 -7.90
CA VAL A 395 -18.05 -10.63 -9.06
C VAL A 395 -19.23 -11.45 -9.54
N ALA A 396 -19.16 -12.78 -9.40
CA ALA A 396 -20.27 -13.66 -9.72
C ALA A 396 -21.51 -13.37 -8.86
N GLU A 397 -21.31 -12.96 -7.60
CA GLU A 397 -22.40 -12.68 -6.66
C GLU A 397 -22.81 -11.20 -6.65
N TYR A 398 -21.85 -10.27 -6.77
CA TYR A 398 -22.09 -8.86 -6.40
C TYR A 398 -21.88 -7.84 -7.52
N PHE A 399 -21.50 -8.25 -8.74
CA PHE A 399 -21.24 -7.31 -9.83
C PHE A 399 -22.13 -7.59 -11.06
N PRO A 400 -23.26 -6.86 -11.21
CA PRO A 400 -24.17 -7.07 -12.33
C PRO A 400 -23.59 -6.53 -13.65
N ALA A 401 -23.91 -7.18 -14.77
CA ALA A 401 -23.38 -6.84 -16.08
C ALA A 401 -23.74 -5.42 -16.55
N GLU A 402 -24.88 -4.88 -16.10
CA GLU A 402 -25.33 -3.52 -16.44
C GLU A 402 -24.40 -2.42 -15.91
N SER A 403 -23.76 -2.65 -14.76
CA SER A 403 -22.80 -1.71 -14.18
C SER A 403 -21.60 -1.50 -15.08
N LYS A 404 -21.14 -2.57 -15.75
CA LYS A 404 -20.02 -2.50 -16.70
C LYS A 404 -20.37 -1.66 -17.92
N ALA A 405 -21.54 -1.86 -18.51
CA ALA A 405 -21.97 -1.12 -19.71
C ALA A 405 -22.10 0.39 -19.43
N LYS A 406 -22.71 0.77 -18.29
CA LYS A 406 -22.83 2.18 -17.88
C LYS A 406 -21.47 2.82 -17.60
N MET A 407 -20.53 2.06 -17.02
CA MET A 407 -19.16 2.52 -16.81
C MET A 407 -18.39 2.73 -18.11
N GLU A 408 -18.56 1.87 -19.11
CA GLU A 408 -17.97 2.04 -20.44
C GLU A 408 -18.45 3.34 -21.10
N GLU A 409 -19.73 3.67 -20.97
CA GLU A 409 -20.30 4.93 -21.45
C GLU A 409 -19.71 6.15 -20.74
N LEU A 410 -19.63 6.13 -19.39
CA LEU A 410 -19.02 7.22 -18.63
C LEU A 410 -17.57 7.45 -19.05
N VAL A 411 -16.77 6.39 -19.17
CA VAL A 411 -15.38 6.52 -19.64
C VAL A 411 -15.31 7.14 -21.05
N ALA A 412 -16.18 6.73 -21.97
CA ALA A 412 -16.24 7.30 -23.31
C ALA A 412 -16.58 8.81 -23.29
N ASN A 413 -17.52 9.22 -22.44
CA ASN A 413 -17.92 10.61 -22.28
C ASN A 413 -16.78 11.46 -21.69
N LEU A 414 -16.10 10.97 -20.66
CA LEU A 414 -14.96 11.68 -20.04
C LEU A 414 -13.75 11.78 -20.97
N ARG A 415 -13.48 10.75 -21.80
CA ARG A 415 -12.45 10.82 -22.85
C ARG A 415 -12.78 11.87 -23.89
N THR A 416 -14.03 11.95 -24.32
CA THR A 416 -14.50 12.98 -25.26
C THR A 416 -14.33 14.37 -24.68
N ALA A 417 -14.72 14.58 -23.42
CA ALA A 417 -14.59 15.86 -22.73
C ALA A 417 -13.13 16.29 -22.58
N LEU A 418 -12.23 15.37 -22.21
CA LEU A 418 -10.79 15.68 -22.11
C LEU A 418 -10.17 15.97 -23.47
N SER A 419 -10.54 15.21 -24.52
CA SER A 419 -10.07 15.47 -25.88
C SER A 419 -10.42 16.89 -26.33
N HIS A 420 -11.67 17.31 -26.13
CA HIS A 420 -12.08 18.69 -26.43
C HIS A 420 -11.31 19.71 -25.59
N ARG A 421 -11.05 19.42 -24.31
CA ARG A 421 -10.26 20.30 -23.44
C ARG A 421 -8.83 20.47 -23.96
N ILE A 422 -8.16 19.38 -24.35
CA ILE A 422 -6.79 19.40 -24.91
C ILE A 422 -6.71 20.31 -26.13
N ASP A 423 -7.67 20.21 -27.05
CA ASP A 423 -7.68 21.04 -28.28
C ASP A 423 -7.78 22.53 -27.96
N ASN A 424 -8.48 22.89 -26.88
CA ASN A 424 -8.72 24.27 -26.47
C ASN A 424 -7.69 24.84 -25.48
N LEU A 425 -6.70 24.06 -25.04
CA LEU A 425 -5.65 24.57 -24.13
C LEU A 425 -4.75 25.60 -24.84
N THR A 426 -4.76 26.84 -24.40
CA THR A 426 -4.00 27.93 -25.05
C THR A 426 -2.51 27.93 -24.73
N TRP A 427 -2.11 27.23 -23.67
CA TRP A 427 -0.71 27.15 -23.24
C TRP A 427 0.09 26.03 -23.93
N MET A 428 -0.56 25.09 -24.62
CA MET A 428 0.09 23.98 -25.33
C MET A 428 0.31 24.30 -26.81
N GLY A 429 1.51 24.00 -27.31
CA GLY A 429 1.80 24.03 -28.75
C GLY A 429 1.08 22.90 -29.51
N THR A 430 0.91 23.09 -30.83
CA THR A 430 0.17 22.16 -31.70
C THR A 430 0.72 20.73 -31.66
N GLU A 431 2.05 20.57 -31.68
CA GLU A 431 2.69 19.24 -31.65
C GLU A 431 2.43 18.51 -30.32
N THR A 432 2.50 19.23 -29.20
CA THR A 432 2.21 18.67 -27.86
C THR A 432 0.75 18.27 -27.73
N LYS A 433 -0.18 19.06 -28.28
CA LYS A 433 -1.61 18.68 -28.33
C LYS A 433 -1.82 17.40 -29.13
N ALA A 434 -1.20 17.28 -30.31
CA ALA A 434 -1.29 16.08 -31.13
C ALA A 434 -0.76 14.84 -30.38
N ALA A 435 0.36 14.97 -29.67
CA ALA A 435 0.91 13.90 -28.84
C ALA A 435 -0.01 13.53 -27.65
N ALA A 436 -0.62 14.52 -26.99
CA ALA A 436 -1.57 14.29 -25.91
C ALA A 436 -2.85 13.58 -26.40
N GLN A 437 -3.37 13.98 -27.57
CA GLN A 437 -4.49 13.30 -28.22
C GLN A 437 -4.12 11.85 -28.57
N GLU A 438 -2.91 11.62 -29.11
CA GLU A 438 -2.43 10.28 -29.41
C GLU A 438 -2.41 9.38 -28.16
N LYS A 439 -1.87 9.90 -27.04
CA LYS A 439 -1.86 9.19 -25.77
C LYS A 439 -3.28 8.88 -25.31
N LEU A 440 -4.19 9.86 -25.33
CA LEU A 440 -5.59 9.72 -24.92
C LEU A 440 -6.33 8.66 -25.76
N ARG A 441 -6.09 8.59 -27.08
CA ARG A 441 -6.69 7.57 -27.95
C ARG A 441 -6.22 6.16 -27.61
N LYS A 442 -4.98 6.01 -27.16
CA LYS A 442 -4.33 4.75 -26.80
C LYS A 442 -4.60 4.25 -25.38
N PHE A 443 -5.46 4.93 -24.59
CA PHE A 443 -5.83 4.42 -23.28
C PHE A 443 -6.54 3.07 -23.39
N THR A 444 -6.03 2.09 -22.64
CA THR A 444 -6.73 0.84 -22.38
C THR A 444 -7.62 1.02 -21.14
N VAL A 445 -8.82 0.45 -21.17
CA VAL A 445 -9.80 0.59 -20.08
C VAL A 445 -10.15 -0.81 -19.58
N LYS A 446 -10.02 -1.03 -18.27
CA LYS A 446 -10.33 -2.29 -17.59
C LYS A 446 -11.38 -2.03 -16.51
N ILE A 447 -12.52 -2.72 -16.58
CA ILE A 447 -13.70 -2.44 -15.73
C ILE A 447 -14.21 -3.72 -15.10
N GLY A 448 -14.37 -3.70 -13.78
CA GLY A 448 -14.91 -4.78 -12.97
C GLY A 448 -13.87 -5.85 -12.63
N TYR A 449 -13.46 -6.63 -13.63
CA TYR A 449 -12.70 -7.88 -13.42
C TYR A 449 -11.88 -8.31 -14.64
N PRO A 450 -10.83 -9.15 -14.45
CA PRO A 450 -10.01 -9.65 -15.54
C PRO A 450 -10.76 -10.60 -16.47
N ASN A 451 -10.41 -10.56 -17.76
CA ASN A 451 -10.92 -11.50 -18.76
C ASN A 451 -10.31 -12.90 -18.60
N LYS A 452 -9.13 -12.98 -18.00
CA LYS A 452 -8.36 -14.19 -17.77
C LYS A 452 -7.99 -14.25 -16.29
N TRP A 453 -8.40 -15.33 -15.64
CA TRP A 453 -8.11 -15.56 -14.23
C TRP A 453 -6.76 -16.24 -14.05
N ARG A 454 -6.06 -15.87 -12.97
CA ARG A 454 -4.86 -16.56 -12.53
C ARG A 454 -5.12 -18.02 -12.19
N ASP A 455 -4.20 -18.88 -12.60
CA ASP A 455 -4.17 -20.29 -12.20
C ASP A 455 -3.44 -20.46 -10.86
N TYR A 456 -4.13 -21.02 -9.88
CA TYR A 456 -3.60 -21.34 -8.54
C TYR A 456 -3.35 -22.84 -8.34
N SER A 457 -3.38 -23.65 -9.39
CA SER A 457 -3.20 -25.11 -9.33
C SER A 457 -1.95 -25.54 -8.56
N ALA A 458 -0.83 -24.83 -8.75
CA ALA A 458 0.45 -25.09 -8.10
C ALA A 458 0.58 -24.52 -6.66
N LEU A 459 -0.40 -23.74 -6.18
CA LEU A 459 -0.41 -23.22 -4.81
C LEU A 459 -1.03 -24.24 -3.86
N GLU A 460 -0.25 -24.70 -2.89
CA GLU A 460 -0.72 -25.55 -1.80
C GLU A 460 -1.05 -24.68 -0.57
N ILE A 461 -2.26 -24.85 -0.04
CA ILE A 461 -2.71 -24.28 1.22
C ILE A 461 -3.11 -25.42 2.16
N ARG A 462 -2.72 -25.32 3.43
CA ARG A 462 -2.97 -26.30 4.48
C ARG A 462 -3.73 -25.66 5.62
N ALA A 463 -4.81 -26.27 6.07
CA ALA A 463 -5.69 -25.69 7.10
C ALA A 463 -5.04 -25.59 8.50
N ASP A 464 -3.88 -26.20 8.73
CA ASP A 464 -3.21 -26.33 10.04
C ASP A 464 -1.81 -25.68 10.09
N ASP A 465 -1.41 -24.97 9.03
CA ASP A 465 -0.06 -24.41 8.86
C ASP A 465 -0.11 -22.96 8.34
N LEU A 466 -0.47 -22.03 9.23
CA LEU A 466 -0.61 -20.60 8.90
C LEU A 466 0.69 -19.98 8.37
N PHE A 467 1.79 -20.11 9.13
CA PHE A 467 3.06 -19.52 8.72
C PHE A 467 3.57 -20.16 7.43
N GLY A 468 3.53 -21.49 7.30
CA GLY A 468 3.96 -22.16 6.08
C GLY A 468 3.08 -21.82 4.86
N ASN A 469 1.78 -21.56 5.04
CA ASN A 469 0.92 -21.02 3.97
C ASN A 469 1.45 -19.68 3.48
N SER A 470 1.79 -18.76 4.38
CA SER A 470 2.37 -17.46 4.00
C SER A 470 3.65 -17.63 3.18
N GLN A 471 4.51 -18.59 3.54
CA GLN A 471 5.75 -18.87 2.81
C GLN A 471 5.49 -19.50 1.43
N ARG A 472 4.55 -20.45 1.33
CA ARG A 472 4.13 -21.05 0.06
C ARG A 472 3.50 -20.01 -0.87
N MET A 473 2.68 -19.11 -0.34
CA MET A 473 2.09 -17.98 -1.07
C MET A 473 3.17 -17.06 -1.63
N GLY A 474 4.11 -16.61 -0.79
CA GLY A 474 5.21 -15.76 -1.22
C GLY A 474 6.06 -16.41 -2.33
N GLN A 475 6.42 -17.69 -2.16
CA GLN A 475 7.20 -18.42 -3.15
C GLN A 475 6.43 -18.60 -4.47
N PHE A 476 5.14 -18.91 -4.41
CA PHE A 476 4.27 -19.01 -5.59
C PHE A 476 4.22 -17.69 -6.36
N GLN A 477 4.11 -16.56 -5.64
CA GLN A 477 4.12 -15.23 -6.24
C GLN A 477 5.48 -14.89 -6.88
N TRP A 478 6.58 -15.19 -6.21
CA TRP A 478 7.91 -14.95 -6.75
C TRP A 478 8.19 -15.82 -7.99
N ASN A 479 7.85 -17.10 -7.94
CA ASN A 479 8.01 -18.01 -9.09
C ASN A 479 7.18 -17.57 -10.29
N TYR A 480 5.95 -17.08 -10.06
CA TYR A 480 5.14 -16.47 -11.13
C TYR A 480 5.86 -15.27 -11.76
N ARG A 481 6.43 -14.36 -10.94
CA ARG A 481 7.20 -13.21 -11.43
C ARG A 481 8.47 -13.60 -12.19
N LEU A 482 9.17 -14.65 -11.76
CA LEU A 482 10.32 -15.19 -12.49
C LEU A 482 9.90 -15.77 -13.84
N SER A 483 8.83 -16.58 -13.88
CA SER A 483 8.37 -17.28 -15.09
C SER A 483 7.97 -16.36 -16.23
N ARG A 484 7.59 -15.12 -15.93
CA ARG A 484 7.18 -14.11 -16.92
C ARG A 484 8.33 -13.27 -17.43
N LEU A 485 9.52 -13.31 -16.82
CA LEU A 485 10.60 -12.37 -17.12
C LEU A 485 10.98 -12.35 -18.61
N ASP A 486 11.07 -13.53 -19.23
CA ASP A 486 11.41 -13.71 -20.65
C ASP A 486 10.17 -13.75 -21.57
N GLN A 487 8.98 -13.51 -21.03
CA GLN A 487 7.73 -13.47 -21.77
C GLN A 487 7.38 -12.03 -22.16
N PRO A 488 6.56 -11.82 -23.21
CA PRO A 488 6.00 -10.51 -23.48
C PRO A 488 5.13 -10.03 -22.30
N VAL A 489 4.97 -8.72 -22.17
CA VAL A 489 4.08 -8.14 -21.17
C VAL A 489 2.65 -8.62 -21.39
N ASP A 490 2.07 -9.25 -20.37
CA ASP A 490 0.67 -9.67 -20.36
C ASP A 490 -0.20 -8.43 -20.16
N LYS A 491 -0.86 -7.99 -21.23
CA LYS A 491 -1.72 -6.81 -21.21
C LYS A 491 -3.09 -7.10 -20.59
N ASP A 492 -3.43 -8.36 -20.33
CA ASP A 492 -4.68 -8.73 -19.65
C ASP A 492 -4.54 -8.77 -18.12
N GLU A 493 -3.31 -8.71 -17.58
CA GLU A 493 -3.07 -8.75 -16.13
C GLU A 493 -3.58 -7.49 -15.41
N TRP A 494 -4.07 -7.66 -14.19
CA TRP A 494 -4.55 -6.58 -13.32
C TRP A 494 -3.60 -6.34 -12.14
N GLY A 495 -3.44 -5.07 -11.76
CA GLY A 495 -2.69 -4.66 -10.57
C GLY A 495 -3.50 -4.68 -9.27
N MET A 496 -4.81 -4.88 -9.35
CA MET A 496 -5.73 -4.94 -8.22
C MET A 496 -6.78 -6.03 -8.42
N THR A 497 -7.24 -6.64 -7.33
CA THR A 497 -8.31 -7.65 -7.37
C THR A 497 -9.68 -7.00 -7.54
N PRO A 498 -10.68 -7.70 -8.12
CA PRO A 498 -12.02 -7.15 -8.32
C PRO A 498 -12.71 -6.58 -7.06
N GLN A 499 -12.46 -7.19 -5.90
CA GLN A 499 -13.04 -6.77 -4.61
C GLN A 499 -12.29 -5.60 -3.95
N THR A 500 -11.22 -5.08 -4.56
CA THR A 500 -10.48 -3.92 -4.05
C THR A 500 -11.27 -2.62 -4.26
N VAL A 501 -11.49 -1.85 -3.21
CA VAL A 501 -12.11 -0.50 -3.30
C VAL A 501 -11.03 0.54 -3.59
N ASN A 502 -10.68 0.68 -4.86
CA ASN A 502 -9.77 1.70 -5.37
C ASN A 502 -9.88 1.79 -6.91
N ALA A 503 -9.09 2.64 -7.54
CA ALA A 503 -8.82 2.63 -8.98
C ALA A 503 -7.31 2.86 -9.21
N TYR A 504 -6.83 2.65 -10.44
CA TYR A 504 -5.44 2.98 -10.77
C TYR A 504 -5.20 3.31 -12.25
N TYR A 505 -4.14 4.08 -12.48
CA TYR A 505 -3.46 4.24 -13.76
C TYR A 505 -2.11 3.53 -13.76
N ASN A 506 -1.80 2.83 -14.86
CA ASN A 506 -0.47 2.26 -15.11
C ASN A 506 0.15 2.93 -16.34
N SER A 507 1.21 3.71 -16.10
CA SER A 507 1.87 4.52 -17.11
C SER A 507 2.57 3.72 -18.21
N ALA A 508 3.12 2.55 -17.89
CA ALA A 508 3.82 1.72 -18.87
C ALA A 508 2.83 1.06 -19.86
N ASN A 509 1.65 0.65 -19.38
CA ASN A 509 0.60 0.09 -20.22
C ASN A 509 -0.35 1.14 -20.81
N ASN A 510 -0.30 2.38 -20.31
CA ASN A 510 -1.27 3.43 -20.61
C ASN A 510 -2.71 2.92 -20.42
N GLU A 511 -2.98 2.39 -19.23
CA GLU A 511 -4.27 1.78 -18.88
C GLU A 511 -4.85 2.36 -17.60
N ILE A 512 -6.18 2.47 -17.56
CA ILE A 512 -6.96 2.83 -16.38
C ILE A 512 -7.84 1.64 -15.97
N VAL A 513 -7.91 1.39 -14.67
CA VAL A 513 -8.53 0.18 -14.14
C VAL A 513 -9.44 0.49 -12.96
N PHE A 514 -10.66 -0.03 -13.03
CA PHE A 514 -11.71 0.17 -12.04
C PHE A 514 -12.22 -1.21 -11.56
N PRO A 515 -11.67 -1.77 -10.47
CA PRO A 515 -12.19 -2.96 -9.81
C PRO A 515 -13.69 -2.90 -9.52
N ALA A 516 -14.37 -4.05 -9.55
CA ALA A 516 -15.81 -4.13 -9.31
C ALA A 516 -16.28 -3.45 -8.01
N ALA A 517 -15.46 -3.51 -6.96
CA ALA A 517 -15.80 -2.95 -5.66
C ALA A 517 -15.68 -1.41 -5.54
N ILE A 518 -15.11 -0.68 -6.50
CA ILE A 518 -15.28 0.79 -6.54
C ILE A 518 -16.59 1.20 -7.23
N LEU A 519 -17.19 0.28 -7.99
CA LEU A 519 -18.39 0.49 -8.81
C LEU A 519 -19.67 0.23 -8.00
N GLN A 520 -19.75 0.88 -6.84
CA GLN A 520 -20.85 0.79 -5.91
C GLN A 520 -21.07 2.13 -5.20
N PRO A 521 -22.25 2.36 -4.60
CA PRO A 521 -22.55 3.63 -3.95
C PRO A 521 -21.60 3.86 -2.76
N PRO A 522 -21.17 5.10 -2.50
CA PRO A 522 -21.66 6.35 -3.10
C PRO A 522 -20.98 6.78 -4.41
N PHE A 523 -20.04 6.00 -4.95
CA PHE A 523 -19.32 6.40 -6.17
C PHE A 523 -20.14 6.12 -7.43
N PHE A 524 -20.78 4.95 -7.48
CA PHE A 524 -21.56 4.53 -8.63
C PHE A 524 -22.82 3.80 -8.21
N ASP A 525 -23.96 4.25 -8.70
CA ASP A 525 -25.24 3.57 -8.58
C ASP A 525 -25.91 3.54 -9.97
N PRO A 526 -26.15 2.36 -10.57
CA PRO A 526 -26.80 2.28 -11.87
C PRO A 526 -28.21 2.88 -11.85
N ASP A 527 -28.89 2.93 -10.71
CA ASP A 527 -30.26 3.43 -10.59
C ASP A 527 -30.31 4.94 -10.21
N ALA A 528 -29.17 5.58 -9.94
CA ALA A 528 -29.09 6.98 -9.57
C ALA A 528 -29.20 7.94 -10.77
N ASP A 529 -29.46 9.22 -10.47
CA ASP A 529 -29.35 10.29 -11.45
C ASP A 529 -27.90 10.33 -12.01
N PRO A 530 -27.73 10.44 -13.34
CA PRO A 530 -26.40 10.51 -13.94
C PRO A 530 -25.49 11.57 -13.31
N ALA A 531 -26.01 12.71 -12.85
CA ALA A 531 -25.23 13.76 -12.20
C ALA A 531 -24.46 13.24 -10.97
N VAL A 532 -25.04 12.34 -10.18
CA VAL A 532 -24.35 11.69 -9.05
C VAL A 532 -23.19 10.86 -9.57
N ASN A 533 -23.43 10.02 -10.57
CA ASN A 533 -22.40 9.16 -11.14
C ASN A 533 -21.26 9.97 -11.77
N TYR A 534 -21.54 11.08 -12.45
CA TYR A 534 -20.51 12.00 -12.95
C TYR A 534 -19.71 12.67 -11.82
N GLY A 535 -20.37 13.04 -10.72
CA GLY A 535 -19.71 13.65 -9.55
C GLY A 535 -18.91 12.67 -8.69
N GLY A 536 -19.35 11.42 -8.59
CA GLY A 536 -18.69 10.33 -7.89
C GLY A 536 -17.66 9.63 -8.77
N ILE A 537 -18.06 8.53 -9.40
CA ILE A 537 -17.15 7.70 -10.20
C ILE A 537 -16.62 8.44 -11.45
N GLY A 538 -17.35 9.39 -12.02
CA GLY A 538 -16.86 10.24 -13.11
C GLY A 538 -15.68 11.11 -12.69
N GLY A 539 -15.67 11.61 -11.45
CA GLY A 539 -14.52 12.28 -10.85
C GLY A 539 -13.31 11.35 -10.71
N VAL A 540 -13.53 10.10 -10.28
CA VAL A 540 -12.48 9.07 -10.20
C VAL A 540 -11.94 8.71 -11.59
N ILE A 541 -12.81 8.53 -12.59
CA ILE A 541 -12.39 8.29 -13.98
C ILE A 541 -11.53 9.45 -14.50
N GLY A 542 -11.96 10.69 -14.24
CA GLY A 542 -11.19 11.88 -14.60
C GLY A 542 -9.82 11.94 -13.91
N HIS A 543 -9.74 11.51 -12.65
CA HIS A 543 -8.50 11.39 -11.89
C HIS A 543 -7.53 10.38 -12.52
N GLU A 544 -7.99 9.16 -12.80
CA GLU A 544 -7.14 8.11 -13.40
C GLU A 544 -6.68 8.45 -14.82
N ILE A 545 -7.53 9.10 -15.62
CA ILE A 545 -7.11 9.62 -16.93
C ILE A 545 -6.09 10.76 -16.73
N GLY A 546 -6.29 11.60 -15.71
CA GLY A 546 -5.40 12.69 -15.32
C GLY A 546 -3.99 12.23 -14.98
N HIS A 547 -3.83 11.08 -14.33
CA HIS A 547 -2.53 10.43 -14.09
C HIS A 547 -1.75 10.09 -15.37
N GLY A 548 -2.40 10.06 -16.53
CA GLY A 548 -1.69 9.98 -17.81
C GLY A 548 -1.03 11.29 -18.23
N PHE A 549 -1.23 12.38 -17.51
CA PHE A 549 -0.77 13.73 -17.90
C PHE A 549 -0.23 14.52 -16.71
N ASP A 550 0.07 13.88 -15.59
CA ASP A 550 0.76 14.49 -14.44
C ASP A 550 2.29 14.52 -14.63
N ASP A 551 3.01 15.02 -13.61
CA ASP A 551 4.45 15.34 -13.63
C ASP A 551 5.42 14.15 -13.55
#